data_AF-A0A7C4CTW8-F1
#
_entry.id   AF-A0A7C4CTW8-F1
#
_cell.length_a   1.000
_cell.length_b   1.000
_cell.length_c   1.000
_cell.angle_alpha   90.00
_cell.angle_beta   90.00
_cell.angle_gamma   90.00
#
_symmetry.space_group_name_H-M   'P 1'
#
loop_
_entity.id
_entity.type
_entity.pdbx_description
1 polymer ?
#
loop_
_entity_poly.entity_id
_entity_poly.type
_entity_poly.pdbx_seq_one_letter_code
_entity_poly.pdbx_strand_id
1 'polypeptide(L)'
;MKDIHASARKLEAARRRLSSLKHGDLLLKFLDHLQALGLSTSRVLKYATCLRTIFKIVPFNPAEAEKSEVEKIVAWINPKGLKRTK
;
A
#
# COMPACT_ATOMS: atom_id res chain seq x y z
N MET A 1 -4.07 -4.10 24.73
CA MET A 1 -2.96 -4.78 24.03
C MET A 1 -3.49 -5.22 22.66
N LYS A 2 -3.01 -4.63 21.55
CA LYS A 2 -3.43 -5.08 20.21
C LYS A 2 -2.71 -6.39 19.92
N ASP A 3 -3.48 -7.46 19.82
CA ASP A 3 -3.01 -8.82 19.57
C ASP A 3 -2.07 -8.86 18.35
N ILE A 4 -0.77 -8.99 18.62
CA ILE A 4 0.30 -9.02 17.63
C ILE A 4 0.14 -10.25 16.74
N HIS A 5 -0.37 -11.36 17.30
CA HIS A 5 -0.63 -12.60 16.57
C HIS A 5 -1.83 -12.46 15.61
N ALA A 6 -2.86 -11.71 16.00
CA ALA A 6 -3.96 -11.35 15.09
C ALA A 6 -3.47 -10.46 13.92
N SER A 7 -2.51 -9.58 14.19
CA SER A 7 -1.93 -8.66 13.20
C SER A 7 -1.09 -9.41 12.16
N ALA A 8 -0.28 -10.37 12.60
CA ALA A 8 0.52 -11.22 11.74
C ALA A 8 -0.35 -12.08 10.81
N ARG A 9 -1.37 -12.76 11.33
CA ARG A 9 -2.31 -13.55 10.50
C ARG A 9 -3.02 -12.71 9.45
N LYS A 10 -3.43 -11.49 9.81
CA LYS A 10 -4.05 -10.55 8.87
C LYS A 10 -3.05 -10.07 7.81
N LEU A 11 -1.78 -9.87 8.16
CA LEU A 11 -0.74 -9.48 7.21
C LEU A 11 -0.49 -10.58 6.19
N GLU A 12 -0.41 -11.84 6.62
CA GLU A 12 -0.26 -12.98 5.70
C GLU A 12 -1.43 -13.07 4.72
N ALA A 13 -2.66 -12.91 5.21
CA ALA A 13 -3.84 -12.87 4.34
C ALA A 13 -3.80 -11.67 3.37
N ALA A 14 -3.27 -10.52 3.79
CA ALA A 14 -3.10 -9.36 2.91
C ALA A 14 -2.02 -9.61 1.85
N ARG A 15 -0.88 -10.22 2.21
CA ARG A 15 0.20 -10.61 1.30
C ARG A 15 -0.33 -11.54 0.19
N ARG A 16 -1.09 -12.58 0.55
CA ARG A 16 -1.74 -13.49 -0.42
C ARG A 16 -2.69 -12.78 -1.39
N ARG A 17 -3.37 -11.73 -0.94
CA ARG A 17 -4.28 -10.94 -1.79
C ARG A 17 -3.52 -9.96 -2.69
N LEU A 18 -2.36 -9.50 -2.26
CA LEU A 18 -1.49 -8.62 -3.07
C LEU A 18 -0.75 -9.42 -4.13
N SER A 19 -0.32 -10.64 -3.81
CA SER A 19 0.39 -11.51 -4.75
C SER A 19 -0.45 -11.89 -5.98
N SER A 20 -1.79 -11.87 -5.87
CA SER A 20 -2.71 -12.13 -6.99
C SER A 20 -2.96 -10.92 -7.88
N LEU A 21 -2.37 -9.75 -7.59
CA LEU A 21 -2.49 -8.55 -8.42
C LEU A 21 -1.42 -8.52 -9.52
N LYS A 22 -1.67 -7.79 -10.61
CA LYS A 22 -0.74 -7.65 -11.75
C LYS A 22 0.69 -7.27 -11.33
N HIS A 23 0.82 -6.41 -10.32
CA HIS A 23 2.10 -5.94 -9.78
C HIS A 23 2.44 -6.56 -8.42
N GLY A 24 1.93 -7.77 -8.14
CA GLY A 24 2.01 -8.40 -6.83
C GLY A 24 3.42 -8.55 -6.27
N ASP A 25 4.38 -8.97 -7.10
CA ASP A 25 5.79 -9.12 -6.69
C ASP A 25 6.40 -7.81 -6.17
N LEU A 26 6.20 -6.71 -6.90
CA LEU A 26 6.64 -5.37 -6.49
C LEU A 26 6.01 -4.96 -5.15
N LEU A 27 4.71 -5.22 -4.99
CA LEU A 27 3.98 -4.87 -3.77
C LEU A 27 4.49 -5.66 -2.56
N LEU A 28 4.82 -6.94 -2.73
CA LEU A 28 5.41 -7.77 -1.68
C LEU A 28 6.80 -7.29 -1.28
N LYS A 29 7.68 -7.02 -2.26
CA LYS A 29 9.01 -6.46 -2.01
C LYS A 29 8.95 -5.12 -1.28
N PHE A 30 7.96 -4.29 -1.59
CA PHE A 30 7.71 -3.05 -0.85
C PHE A 30 7.32 -3.32 0.61
N LEU A 31 6.47 -4.31 0.89
CA LEU A 31 6.16 -4.68 2.27
C LEU A 31 7.37 -5.24 3.03
N ASP A 32 8.21 -6.03 2.36
CA ASP A 32 9.46 -6.54 2.93
C ASP A 32 10.41 -5.38 3.28
N HIS A 33 10.53 -4.40 2.38
CA HIS A 33 11.30 -3.18 2.63
C HIS A 33 10.77 -2.40 3.84
N LEU A 34 9.45 -2.23 3.97
CA LEU A 34 8.85 -1.57 5.14
C LEU A 34 9.15 -2.32 6.45
N GLN A 35 9.13 -3.65 6.43
CA GLN A 35 9.50 -4.45 7.61
C GLN A 35 11.00 -4.31 7.93
N ALA A 36 11.86 -4.30 6.92
CA ALA A 36 13.30 -4.10 7.08
C ALA A 36 13.64 -2.71 7.65
N LEU A 37 12.83 -1.69 7.36
CA LEU A 37 12.89 -0.36 7.99
C LEU A 37 12.42 -0.33 9.45
N GLY A 38 12.02 -1.48 10.03
CA GLY A 38 11.59 -1.59 11.42
C GLY A 38 10.14 -1.18 11.67
N LEU A 39 9.31 -1.07 10.63
CA LEU A 39 7.89 -0.78 10.84
C LEU A 39 7.18 -1.95 11.52
N SER A 40 6.31 -1.63 12.47
CA SER A 40 5.49 -2.64 13.14
C SER A 40 4.57 -3.38 12.17
N THR A 41 4.29 -4.66 12.44
CA THR A 41 3.37 -5.51 11.67
C THR A 41 2.01 -4.84 11.45
N SER A 42 1.49 -4.14 12.46
CA SER A 42 0.24 -3.39 12.35
C SER A 42 0.32 -2.25 11.33
N ARG A 43 1.46 -1.57 11.25
CA ARG A 43 1.69 -0.49 10.30
C ARG A 43 1.85 -1.03 8.88
N VAL A 44 2.60 -2.11 8.71
CA VAL A 44 2.76 -2.80 7.44
C VAL A 44 1.43 -3.35 6.93
N LEU A 45 0.61 -3.94 7.80
CA LEU A 45 -0.75 -4.39 7.47
C LEU A 45 -1.64 -3.24 6.98
N LYS A 46 -1.55 -2.05 7.61
CA LYS A 46 -2.27 -0.85 7.14
C LYS A 46 -1.86 -0.51 5.71
N TYR A 47 -0.56 -0.47 5.42
CA TYR A 47 -0.07 -0.19 4.06
C TYR A 47 -0.48 -1.26 3.06
N ALA A 48 -0.36 -2.54 3.40
CA ALA A 48 -0.80 -3.66 2.56
C ALA A 48 -2.29 -3.53 2.15
N THR A 49 -3.13 -3.10 3.09
CA THR A 49 -4.57 -2.91 2.85
C THR A 49 -4.83 -1.71 1.92
N CYS A 50 -4.12 -0.60 2.12
CA CYS A 50 -4.21 0.56 1.23
C CYS A 50 -3.72 0.23 -0.19
N LEU A 51 -2.58 -0.43 -0.32
CA LEU A 51 -2.01 -0.83 -1.61
C LEU A 51 -2.99 -1.72 -2.39
N ARG A 52 -3.61 -2.69 -1.72
CA ARG A 52 -4.61 -3.55 -2.35
C ARG A 52 -5.77 -2.74 -2.92
N THR A 53 -6.25 -1.73 -2.20
CA THR A 53 -7.34 -0.87 -2.67
C THR A 53 -6.91 -0.04 -3.88
N ILE A 54 -5.74 0.59 -3.82
CA ILE A 54 -5.22 1.42 -4.91
C ILE A 54 -5.04 0.58 -6.18
N PHE A 55 -4.31 -0.53 -6.09
CA PHE A 55 -3.99 -1.37 -7.24
C PHE A 55 -5.15 -2.21 -7.77
N LYS A 56 -6.27 -2.29 -7.03
CA LYS A 56 -7.51 -2.90 -7.52
C LYS A 56 -8.39 -1.90 -8.29
N ILE A 57 -8.38 -0.64 -7.88
CA ILE A 57 -9.31 0.38 -8.39
C ILE A 57 -8.67 1.20 -9.52
N VAL A 58 -7.37 1.45 -9.44
CA VAL A 58 -6.66 2.32 -10.37
C VAL A 58 -5.90 1.47 -11.39
N PRO A 59 -6.18 1.62 -12.71
CA PRO A 59 -5.38 1.00 -13.76
C PRO A 59 -4.06 1.76 -13.89
N PHE A 60 -3.15 1.54 -12.95
CA PHE A 60 -1.89 2.26 -12.83
C PHE A 60 -0.72 1.29 -13.00
N ASN A 61 0.20 1.61 -13.90
CA ASN A 61 1.47 0.90 -14.02
C ASN A 61 2.54 1.65 -13.22
N PRO A 62 3.00 1.13 -12.07
CA PRO A 62 4.01 1.79 -11.25
C PRO A 62 5.34 2.03 -11.96
N ALA A 63 5.67 1.26 -13.00
CA ALA A 63 6.91 1.41 -13.75
C ALA A 63 6.86 2.57 -14.77
N GLU A 64 5.67 2.89 -15.28
CA GLU A 64 5.44 3.92 -16.31
C GLU A 64 4.72 5.16 -15.75
N ALA A 65 4.43 5.11 -14.45
CA ALA A 65 3.74 6.11 -13.68
C ALA A 65 4.29 7.52 -13.88
N GLU A 66 3.48 8.40 -14.46
CA GLU A 66 3.81 9.82 -14.45
C GLU A 66 3.48 10.46 -13.10
N LYS A 67 4.19 11.54 -12.78
CA LYS A 67 3.89 12.39 -11.61
C LYS A 67 2.41 12.82 -11.60
N SER A 68 1.86 13.13 -12.77
CA SER A 68 0.47 13.57 -12.93
C SER A 68 -0.53 12.49 -12.48
N GLU A 69 -0.24 11.22 -12.75
CA GLU A 69 -1.06 10.07 -12.35
C GLU A 69 -0.98 9.83 -10.85
N VAL A 70 0.23 9.92 -10.27
CA VAL A 70 0.41 9.81 -8.83
C VAL A 70 -0.35 10.92 -8.10
N GLU A 71 -0.30 12.16 -8.61
CA GLU A 71 -1.05 13.28 -8.05
C GLU A 71 -2.57 13.06 -8.08
N LYS A 72 -3.11 12.49 -9.17
CA LYS A 72 -4.53 12.11 -9.26
C LYS A 72 -4.91 11.08 -8.20
N ILE A 73 -4.09 10.05 -8.01
CA ILE A 73 -4.31 9.03 -6.97
C ILE A 73 -4.24 9.66 -5.58
N VAL A 74 -3.27 10.52 -5.32
CA VAL A 74 -3.13 11.21 -4.03
C VAL A 74 -4.33 12.13 -3.76
N ALA A 75 -4.81 12.86 -4.76
CA ALA A 75 -6.00 13.70 -4.66
C ALA A 75 -7.26 12.86 -4.40
N TRP A 76 -7.38 11.70 -5.05
CA TRP A 76 -8.47 10.75 -4.80
C TRP A 76 -8.44 10.18 -3.38
N ILE A 77 -7.26 9.82 -2.85
CA ILE A 77 -7.08 9.34 -1.47
C ILE A 77 -7.36 10.46 -0.45
N ASN A 78 -6.98 11.70 -0.78
CA ASN A 78 -7.10 12.87 0.10
C ASN A 78 -8.07 13.91 -0.49
N PRO A 79 -9.39 13.66 -0.45
CA PRO A 79 -10.37 14.58 -1.02
C PRO A 79 -10.39 15.95 -0.32
N LYS A 80 -9.83 16.06 0.88
CA LYS A 80 -9.55 17.34 1.54
C LYS A 80 -8.14 17.86 1.17
N GLY A 81 -8.01 18.30 -0.08
CA GLY A 81 -7.02 19.27 -0.56
C GLY A 81 -5.54 19.00 -0.29
N LEU A 82 -4.79 18.76 -1.37
CA LEU A 82 -3.39 19.20 -1.49
C LEU A 82 -3.30 20.71 -1.19
N LYS A 83 -3.28 21.11 0.09
CA LYS A 83 -2.72 22.40 0.47
C LYS A 83 -1.22 22.26 0.32
N ARG A 84 -0.72 22.48 -0.90
CA ARG A 84 0.68 22.81 -1.15
C ARG A 84 0.92 24.16 -0.46
N THR A 85 1.47 24.14 0.75
CA THR A 85 2.13 25.32 1.31
C THR A 85 3.36 25.61 0.45
N LYS A 86 3.40 26.84 -0.08
CA LYS A 86 4.53 27.42 -0.82
C LYS A 86 5.78 27.50 0.04
#